data_AF-A0AAD6YV29-F1
#
_entry.id   AF-A0AAD6YV29-F1
#
_cell.length_a   1.000
_cell.length_b   1.000
_cell.length_c   1.000
_cell.angle_alpha   90.00
_cell.angle_beta   90.00
_cell.angle_gamma   90.00
#
_symmetry.space_group_name_H-M   'P 1'
#
loop_
_entity.id
_entity.type
_entity.pdbx_description
1 polymer ?
#
loop_
_entity_poly.entity_id
_entity_poly.type
_entity_poly.pdbx_seq_one_letter_code
_entity_poly.pdbx_strand_id
1 'polypeptide(L)'
;MPGVRSALTPLSVSIFASCIQMLNNNNSFLNPPPAATLAGNDIPQSVRSKAPTVIGLYGVSGCGKSHLLGQLKAATELGQQDLAFYDGSEIINLLVAGGLDAFKRMNNVEKTRCREKAISHIGAECAGSGKLGLVAGHYLFWDDESEEVGDRVWTDRDAAVFTHIVYLGVSPEEVVRRRAKDPHRRRAELSEEHIRKWQEAELEELRGICLKEKIIFTVAPTRAVCVLIREIQRKTEAHNLSCAHDRLDEIVAGFKAEMRQGAMLVFDGDKTLVAQDTGNVFWEIASVNSDSDMGMAGEGDPMTKLFSSPFGYSYEAFLQAAFIYESLDAARFDAYCAQAAAAVSLHPEIVSLLKSAAERRVGAVVITCGLHAIWEQILHAAGLSQTVKVVGGGRVHDERAIVVTARIKRELVARLRDAHEICVCAFGDSSLDLPMLKEAEKAVVVVGEEHMRSRSMDAALKDAIVNDGLRSEQWLLPSSATPRLDTDRLPLFDMSANWIDSIVRCFALRRRVLHATEECAAKLLTTPMRDARISGPALQEAHGTVGWYLATTFLPKLVGGLEEVMIPHVQGHHTTGHRLRHEKKTVIVALMRGGEPMALGVYKALPLAML
;
A
#
# COMPACT_ATOMS: atom_id res chain seq x y z
N MET A 1 -39.70 -36.84 -43.90
CA MET A 1 -39.60 -36.81 -45.37
C MET A 1 -39.25 -35.39 -45.80
N PRO A 2 -38.05 -35.17 -46.38
CA PRO A 2 -37.49 -33.85 -46.64
C PRO A 2 -37.38 -33.51 -48.14
N GLY A 3 -37.29 -32.21 -48.41
CA GLY A 3 -36.91 -31.57 -49.67
C GLY A 3 -37.01 -30.05 -49.47
N VAL A 4 -36.19 -29.15 -50.00
CA VAL A 4 -35.08 -29.19 -50.97
C VAL A 4 -34.26 -27.89 -50.74
N ARG A 5 -32.93 -28.01 -50.82
CA ARG A 5 -31.86 -27.06 -51.22
C ARG A 5 -32.08 -25.54 -51.11
N SER A 6 -31.11 -24.83 -50.51
CA SER A 6 -30.23 -23.90 -51.28
C SER A 6 -28.97 -23.54 -50.49
N ALA A 7 -27.88 -23.34 -51.23
CA ALA A 7 -26.56 -22.97 -50.74
C ALA A 7 -26.44 -21.45 -50.59
N LEU A 8 -25.74 -20.99 -49.55
CA LEU A 8 -25.24 -19.62 -49.43
C LEU A 8 -23.74 -19.64 -49.13
N THR A 9 -23.01 -19.00 -50.03
CA THR A 9 -21.56 -18.74 -50.06
C THR A 9 -21.13 -17.65 -49.06
N PRO A 10 -19.81 -17.58 -48.72
CA PRO A 10 -19.29 -16.72 -47.66
C PRO A 10 -18.86 -15.33 -48.19
N LEU A 11 -19.28 -14.25 -47.54
CA LEU A 11 -18.81 -12.89 -47.84
C LEU A 11 -18.92 -11.99 -46.60
N SER A 12 -17.98 -12.12 -45.65
CA SER A 12 -17.74 -11.10 -44.61
C SER A 12 -16.43 -11.26 -43.81
N VAL A 13 -15.33 -11.73 -44.42
CA VAL A 13 -13.99 -11.76 -43.78
C VAL A 13 -13.02 -10.68 -44.33
N SER A 14 -13.52 -9.68 -45.06
CA SER A 14 -12.68 -8.73 -45.82
C SER A 14 -12.57 -7.29 -45.25
N ILE A 15 -12.76 -7.05 -43.94
CA ILE A 15 -12.64 -5.68 -43.39
C ILE A 15 -11.59 -5.53 -42.26
N PHE A 16 -11.04 -6.62 -41.70
CA PHE A 16 -10.04 -6.50 -40.64
C PHE A 16 -8.57 -6.54 -41.09
N ALA A 17 -8.28 -6.74 -42.37
CA ALA A 17 -6.90 -6.88 -42.87
C ALA A 17 -6.28 -5.61 -43.51
N SER A 18 -7.05 -4.54 -43.78
CA SER A 18 -6.52 -3.34 -44.44
C SER A 18 -6.05 -2.21 -43.52
N CYS A 19 -6.26 -2.28 -42.20
CA CYS A 19 -5.79 -1.23 -41.27
C CYS A 19 -4.40 -1.48 -40.67
N ILE A 20 -3.82 -2.68 -40.81
CA ILE A 20 -2.51 -3.02 -40.23
C ILE A 20 -1.34 -2.77 -41.21
N GLN A 21 -1.61 -2.49 -42.50
CA GLN A 21 -0.55 -2.30 -43.50
C GLN A 21 -0.19 -0.84 -43.83
N MET A 22 -0.84 0.16 -43.22
CA MET A 22 -0.54 1.59 -43.44
C MET A 22 0.23 2.28 -42.30
N LEU A 23 0.55 1.58 -41.20
CA LEU A 23 1.35 2.14 -40.09
C LEU A 23 2.85 1.78 -40.14
N ASN A 24 3.32 1.06 -41.17
CA ASN A 24 4.70 0.57 -41.26
C ASN A 24 5.62 1.30 -42.26
N ASN A 25 5.20 2.41 -42.85
CA ASN A 25 6.06 3.21 -43.73
C ASN A 25 6.10 4.66 -43.28
N ASN A 26 7.03 4.99 -42.37
CA ASN A 26 7.69 6.30 -42.28
C ASN A 26 8.89 6.20 -41.31
N ASN A 27 9.93 5.50 -41.75
CA ASN A 27 11.28 5.58 -41.18
C ASN A 27 12.16 6.35 -42.17
N SER A 28 12.38 7.64 -41.91
CA SER A 28 13.61 8.36 -42.29
C SER A 28 13.48 9.81 -41.86
N PHE A 29 14.28 10.24 -40.88
CA PHE A 29 14.96 11.54 -40.76
C PHE A 29 15.58 11.60 -39.36
N LEU A 30 16.83 11.13 -39.26
CA LEU A 30 17.70 11.33 -38.12
C LEU A 30 18.64 12.51 -38.42
N ASN A 31 18.66 13.52 -37.56
CA ASN A 31 19.88 14.17 -37.10
C ASN A 31 19.63 14.77 -35.69
N PRO A 32 20.62 14.75 -34.78
CA PRO A 32 20.38 14.86 -33.34
C PRO A 32 20.51 16.30 -32.81
N PRO A 33 19.86 16.66 -31.68
CA PRO A 33 20.27 17.77 -30.83
C PRO A 33 21.00 17.28 -29.56
N PRO A 34 21.69 18.18 -28.84
CA PRO A 34 22.98 17.90 -28.21
C PRO A 34 22.88 17.31 -26.80
N ALA A 35 24.02 16.75 -26.37
CA ALA A 35 24.24 16.06 -25.11
C ALA A 35 23.73 16.83 -23.88
N ALA A 36 22.76 16.24 -23.20
CA ALA A 36 22.43 16.52 -21.81
C ALA A 36 22.91 15.34 -20.95
N THR A 37 23.68 15.69 -19.92
CA THR A 37 24.39 14.84 -18.97
C THR A 37 23.48 13.78 -18.32
N LEU A 38 23.79 12.51 -18.57
CA LEU A 38 23.13 11.34 -17.98
C LEU A 38 23.55 11.16 -16.51
N ALA A 39 22.58 11.29 -15.61
CA ALA A 39 22.60 10.68 -14.30
C ALA A 39 21.42 9.70 -14.21
N GLY A 40 21.69 8.45 -13.84
CA GLY A 40 20.69 7.44 -13.48
C GLY A 40 20.27 6.49 -14.61
N ASN A 41 21.01 5.40 -14.81
CA ASN A 41 20.54 4.25 -15.57
C ASN A 41 19.47 3.51 -14.76
N ASP A 42 18.20 3.66 -15.15
CA ASP A 42 17.14 2.70 -14.84
C ASP A 42 17.25 1.49 -15.77
N ILE A 43 17.68 0.36 -15.20
CA ILE A 43 17.66 -0.96 -15.83
C ILE A 43 16.30 -1.62 -15.46
N PRO A 44 15.62 -2.31 -16.40
CA PRO A 44 14.38 -3.03 -16.09
C PRO A 44 14.54 -3.99 -14.91
N GLN A 45 13.64 -3.92 -13.93
CA GLN A 45 13.59 -4.81 -12.75
C GLN A 45 13.14 -6.23 -13.10
N SER A 46 13.87 -6.93 -13.99
CA SER A 46 13.77 -8.38 -14.11
C SER A 46 14.97 -9.03 -13.39
N VAL A 47 14.68 -9.70 -12.28
CA VAL A 47 15.57 -10.60 -11.51
C VAL A 47 16.80 -9.92 -10.87
N ARG A 48 16.58 -9.05 -9.87
CA ARG A 48 17.53 -8.99 -8.75
C ARG A 48 17.17 -10.14 -7.80
N SER A 49 18.07 -11.11 -7.62
CA SER A 49 17.93 -12.12 -6.58
C SER A 49 17.72 -11.41 -5.24
N LYS A 50 16.56 -11.61 -4.60
CA LYS A 50 16.28 -11.06 -3.27
C LYS A 50 17.36 -11.54 -2.31
N ALA A 51 17.93 -10.63 -1.50
CA ALA A 51 18.87 -11.01 -0.45
C ALA A 51 18.22 -12.09 0.44
N PRO A 52 18.98 -13.11 0.87
CA PRO A 52 18.44 -14.20 1.65
C PRO A 52 17.93 -13.70 3.00
N THR A 53 16.83 -14.28 3.49
CA THR A 53 16.39 -14.06 4.86
C THR A 53 17.32 -14.82 5.81
N VAL A 54 18.02 -14.09 6.68
CA VAL A 54 18.85 -14.66 7.75
C VAL A 54 18.36 -14.13 9.08
N ILE A 55 18.00 -15.05 9.98
CA ILE A 55 17.47 -14.77 11.32
C ILE A 55 18.54 -15.13 12.37
N GLY A 56 18.90 -14.15 13.20
CA GLY A 56 19.73 -14.36 14.37
C GLY A 56 18.90 -14.73 15.60
N LEU A 57 19.21 -15.85 16.25
CA LEU A 57 18.71 -16.18 17.58
C LEU A 57 19.69 -15.64 18.63
N TYR A 58 19.25 -14.68 19.42
CA TYR A 58 20.06 -13.93 20.39
C TYR A 58 19.57 -14.09 21.83
N GLY A 59 20.39 -13.67 22.78
CA GLY A 59 20.17 -13.83 24.21
C GLY A 59 21.45 -14.19 24.93
N VAL A 60 21.50 -13.89 26.23
CA VAL A 60 22.67 -14.15 27.08
C VAL A 60 23.14 -15.61 27.06
N SER A 61 24.42 -15.83 27.39
CA SER A 61 24.97 -17.19 27.46
C SER A 61 24.23 -18.03 28.51
N GLY A 62 23.69 -19.18 28.11
CA GLY A 62 22.87 -20.05 28.96
C GLY A 62 21.35 -19.96 28.71
N CYS A 63 20.86 -19.03 27.90
CA CYS A 63 19.43 -18.91 27.59
C CYS A 63 18.87 -20.05 26.71
N GLY A 64 19.72 -20.92 26.15
CA GLY A 64 19.30 -22.12 25.43
C GLY A 64 19.27 -22.03 23.90
N LYS A 65 19.95 -21.05 23.27
CA LYS A 65 20.01 -20.87 21.81
C LYS A 65 20.31 -22.15 21.02
N SER A 66 21.46 -22.80 21.28
CA SER A 66 21.85 -24.02 20.55
C SER A 66 20.88 -25.18 20.80
N HIS A 67 20.29 -25.27 22.00
CA HIS A 67 19.27 -26.28 22.29
C HIS A 67 17.99 -26.04 21.47
N LEU A 68 17.52 -24.78 21.43
CA LEU A 68 16.39 -24.39 20.60
C LEU A 68 16.67 -24.61 19.12
N LEU A 69 17.87 -24.27 18.63
CA LEU A 69 18.27 -24.51 17.25
C LEU A 69 18.18 -26.02 16.90
N GLY A 70 18.61 -26.89 17.82
CA GLY A 70 18.45 -28.34 17.68
C GLY A 70 16.99 -28.79 17.67
N GLN A 71 16.12 -28.22 18.53
CA GLN A 71 14.69 -28.49 18.53
C GLN A 71 14.01 -28.05 17.22
N LEU A 72 14.34 -26.85 16.72
CA LEU A 72 13.83 -26.33 15.46
C LEU A 72 14.28 -27.19 14.27
N LYS A 73 15.53 -27.69 14.31
CA LYS A 73 16.04 -28.64 13.33
C LYS A 73 15.34 -30.01 13.39
N ALA A 74 14.74 -30.38 14.52
CA ALA A 74 13.95 -31.61 14.63
C ALA A 74 12.45 -31.40 14.33
N ALA A 75 11.98 -30.16 14.31
CA ALA A 75 10.58 -29.84 14.07
C ALA A 75 10.20 -30.10 12.61
N THR A 76 9.26 -31.01 12.39
CA THR A 76 8.76 -31.39 11.05
C THR A 76 7.91 -30.29 10.42
N GLU A 77 7.22 -29.51 11.25
CA GLU A 77 6.28 -28.47 10.83
C GLU A 77 6.94 -27.22 10.19
N LEU A 78 8.27 -27.10 10.22
CA LEU A 78 9.02 -25.95 9.69
C LEU A 78 9.51 -26.13 8.25
N GLY A 79 9.22 -27.27 7.61
CA GLY A 79 9.63 -27.53 6.23
C GLY A 79 11.16 -27.51 6.07
N GLN A 80 11.85 -28.52 6.61
CA GLN A 80 13.33 -28.55 6.70
C GLN A 80 14.09 -28.36 5.39
N GLN A 81 13.43 -28.56 4.24
CA GLN A 81 14.06 -28.34 2.94
C GLN A 81 14.33 -26.84 2.68
N ASP A 82 13.57 -25.94 3.30
CA ASP A 82 13.63 -24.49 3.09
C ASP A 82 14.45 -23.75 4.16
N LEU A 83 15.00 -24.48 5.14
CA LEU A 83 15.77 -23.94 6.27
C LEU A 83 17.20 -24.46 6.30
N ALA A 84 18.12 -23.58 6.69
CA ALA A 84 19.49 -23.91 7.02
C ALA A 84 19.79 -23.46 8.47
N PHE A 85 20.47 -24.31 9.24
CA PHE A 85 20.70 -24.10 10.67
C PHE A 85 22.20 -23.98 10.91
N TYR A 86 22.61 -22.93 11.61
CA TYR A 86 24.01 -22.61 11.85
C TYR A 86 24.24 -22.30 13.34
N ASP A 87 25.14 -23.04 13.98
CA ASP A 87 25.75 -22.60 15.23
C ASP A 87 27.04 -21.85 14.87
N GLY A 88 27.13 -20.57 15.27
CA GLY A 88 28.28 -19.73 14.89
C GLY A 88 29.62 -20.32 15.33
N SER A 89 29.65 -21.07 16.44
CA SER A 89 30.87 -21.73 16.91
C SER A 89 31.28 -22.93 16.04
N GLU A 90 30.32 -23.64 15.43
CA GLU A 90 30.60 -24.75 14.50
C GLU A 90 31.17 -24.23 13.18
N ILE A 91 30.64 -23.11 12.67
CA ILE A 91 31.14 -22.49 11.44
C ILE A 91 32.55 -21.93 11.63
N ILE A 92 32.83 -21.30 12.78
CA ILE A 92 34.19 -20.87 13.11
C ILE A 92 35.13 -22.08 13.20
N ASN A 93 34.70 -23.17 13.83
CA ASN A 93 35.50 -24.39 13.94
C ASN A 93 35.83 -24.99 12.57
N LEU A 94 34.91 -24.88 11.60
CA LEU A 94 35.11 -25.34 10.22
C LEU A 94 36.09 -24.44 9.44
N LEU A 95 35.99 -23.11 9.60
CA LEU A 95 36.74 -22.15 8.79
C LEU A 95 38.13 -21.81 9.33
N VAL A 96 38.39 -22.03 10.62
CA VAL A 96 39.67 -21.71 11.26
C VAL A 96 40.59 -22.93 11.26
N ALA A 97 41.80 -22.78 10.70
CA ALA A 97 42.83 -23.81 10.79
C ALA A 97 43.21 -24.08 12.26
N GLY A 98 43.02 -25.33 12.72
CA GLY A 98 43.17 -25.71 14.12
C GLY A 98 41.91 -25.53 14.98
N GLY A 99 40.77 -25.24 14.36
CA GLY A 99 39.45 -25.26 14.96
C GLY A 99 39.20 -24.17 16.01
N LEU A 100 38.17 -24.39 16.83
CA LEU A 100 37.71 -23.43 17.85
C LEU A 100 38.78 -23.13 18.91
N ASP A 101 39.65 -24.11 19.22
CA ASP A 101 40.73 -23.90 20.19
C ASP A 101 41.82 -22.96 19.66
N ALA A 102 42.12 -23.03 18.36
CA ALA A 102 42.99 -22.05 17.72
C ALA A 102 42.34 -20.65 17.74
N PHE A 103 41.06 -20.56 17.42
CA PHE A 103 40.30 -19.30 17.48
C PHE A 103 40.32 -18.66 18.87
N LYS A 104 40.18 -19.43 19.95
CA LYS A 104 40.21 -18.90 21.32
C LYS A 104 41.55 -18.24 21.69
N ARG A 105 42.66 -18.74 21.13
CA ARG A 105 44.02 -18.23 21.37
C ARG A 105 44.39 -17.00 20.53
N MET A 106 43.57 -16.66 19.53
CA MET A 106 43.78 -15.48 18.69
C MET A 106 43.56 -14.17 19.46
N ASN A 107 44.16 -13.10 18.98
CA ASN A 107 43.86 -11.76 19.48
C ASN A 107 42.49 -11.26 19.01
N ASN A 108 42.01 -10.14 19.55
CA ASN A 108 40.65 -9.65 19.26
C ASN A 108 40.46 -9.25 17.79
N VAL A 109 41.46 -8.68 17.13
CA VAL A 109 41.38 -8.30 15.71
C VAL A 109 41.25 -9.54 14.81
N GLU A 110 42.00 -10.59 15.10
CA GLU A 110 41.93 -11.87 14.41
C GLU A 110 40.60 -12.58 14.65
N LYS A 111 40.10 -12.56 15.90
CA LYS A 111 38.78 -13.11 16.24
C LYS A 111 37.67 -12.40 15.47
N THR A 112 37.69 -11.07 15.40
CA THR A 112 36.73 -10.27 14.62
C THR A 112 36.78 -10.67 13.14
N ARG A 113 37.97 -10.74 12.52
CA ARG A 113 38.10 -11.19 11.13
C ARG A 113 37.54 -12.60 10.88
N CYS A 114 37.70 -13.52 11.84
CA CYS A 114 37.15 -14.87 11.72
C CYS A 114 35.61 -14.87 11.86
N ARG A 115 35.05 -14.08 12.79
CA ARG A 115 33.59 -13.89 12.92
C ARG A 115 32.98 -13.31 11.65
N GLU A 116 33.60 -12.27 11.10
CA GLU A 116 33.19 -11.65 9.83
C GLU A 116 33.18 -12.65 8.68
N LYS A 117 34.21 -13.51 8.57
CA LYS A 117 34.26 -14.58 7.57
C LYS A 117 33.16 -15.62 7.77
N ALA A 118 32.90 -16.01 9.01
CA ALA A 118 31.86 -16.99 9.34
C ALA A 118 30.47 -16.48 8.95
N ILE A 119 30.10 -15.26 9.36
CA ILE A 119 28.78 -14.72 9.02
C ILE A 119 28.64 -14.43 7.52
N SER A 120 29.72 -13.99 6.87
CA SER A 120 29.73 -13.82 5.40
C SER A 120 29.55 -15.14 4.66
N HIS A 121 30.14 -16.23 5.16
CA HIS A 121 29.96 -17.57 4.60
C HIS A 121 28.50 -18.02 4.72
N ILE A 122 27.88 -17.85 5.89
CA ILE A 122 26.46 -18.16 6.11
C ILE A 122 25.56 -17.36 5.16
N GLY A 123 25.80 -16.05 5.03
CA GLY A 123 25.04 -15.19 4.11
C GLY A 123 25.16 -15.65 2.66
N ALA A 124 26.38 -16.01 2.22
CA ALA A 124 26.62 -16.52 0.87
C ALA A 124 25.96 -17.89 0.62
N GLU A 125 25.99 -18.79 1.61
CA GLU A 125 25.34 -20.10 1.52
C GLU A 125 23.83 -19.94 1.41
N CYS A 126 23.21 -19.12 2.25
CA CYS A 126 21.77 -18.86 2.19
C CYS A 126 21.36 -18.22 0.85
N ALA A 127 22.17 -17.29 0.33
CA ALA A 127 21.94 -16.69 -0.99
C ALA A 127 22.04 -17.72 -2.12
N GLY A 128 23.02 -18.63 -2.05
CA GLY A 128 23.23 -19.66 -3.07
C GLY A 128 22.20 -20.79 -3.03
N SER A 129 21.73 -21.16 -1.84
CA SER A 129 20.76 -22.24 -1.66
C SER A 129 19.30 -21.77 -1.74
N GLY A 130 19.05 -20.47 -1.61
CA GLY A 130 17.71 -19.90 -1.49
C GLY A 130 16.99 -20.24 -0.18
N LYS A 131 17.71 -20.79 0.81
CA LYS A 131 17.13 -21.20 2.10
C LYS A 131 17.15 -20.06 3.10
N LEU A 132 16.19 -20.05 4.01
CA LEU A 132 16.23 -19.16 5.16
C LEU A 132 17.27 -19.67 6.17
N GLY A 133 18.17 -18.79 6.60
CA GLY A 133 19.21 -19.11 7.57
C GLY A 133 18.77 -18.83 9.01
N LEU A 134 18.95 -19.80 9.90
CA LEU A 134 18.79 -19.65 11.35
C LEU A 134 20.15 -19.75 12.02
N VAL A 135 20.59 -18.67 12.68
CA VAL A 135 21.93 -18.57 13.25
C VAL A 135 21.85 -18.37 14.75
N ALA A 136 22.45 -19.25 15.54
CA ALA A 136 22.67 -18.99 16.96
C ALA A 136 23.89 -18.07 17.13
N GLY A 137 23.63 -16.81 17.51
CA GLY A 137 24.63 -15.75 17.64
C GLY A 137 24.86 -15.31 19.08
N HIS A 138 25.88 -14.48 19.27
CA HIS A 138 26.20 -13.80 20.52
C HIS A 138 26.43 -12.33 20.22
N TYR A 139 25.90 -11.43 21.05
CA TYR A 139 26.12 -9.99 20.92
C TYR A 139 27.17 -9.50 21.92
N LEU A 140 27.02 -9.90 23.18
CA LEU A 140 27.89 -9.56 24.30
C LEU A 140 28.38 -10.83 25.00
N PHE A 141 29.61 -10.82 25.51
CA PHE A 141 30.08 -11.78 26.52
C PHE A 141 30.38 -11.05 27.82
N TRP A 142 29.68 -11.41 28.89
CA TRP A 142 29.85 -10.79 30.21
C TRP A 142 29.85 -11.85 31.30
N ASP A 143 30.77 -12.81 31.16
CA ASP A 143 30.85 -14.00 32.01
C ASP A 143 31.72 -13.79 33.29
N ASP A 144 32.08 -12.54 33.61
CA ASP A 144 32.77 -12.13 34.85
C ASP A 144 32.01 -10.96 35.50
N GLU A 145 31.55 -11.14 36.74
CA GLU A 145 30.80 -10.12 37.48
C GLU A 145 31.69 -8.96 37.97
N SER A 146 33.00 -9.15 38.01
CA SER A 146 33.95 -8.12 38.40
C SER A 146 34.22 -7.10 37.28
N GLU A 147 33.87 -7.44 36.04
CA GLU A 147 33.99 -6.54 34.89
C GLU A 147 32.80 -5.56 34.84
N GLU A 148 33.09 -4.27 34.74
CA GLU A 148 32.06 -3.22 34.64
C GLU A 148 31.33 -3.23 33.29
N VAL A 149 31.95 -3.79 32.24
CA VAL A 149 31.43 -3.80 30.86
C VAL A 149 31.76 -5.14 30.21
N GLY A 150 30.80 -5.74 29.50
CA GLY A 150 31.02 -6.96 28.74
C GLY A 150 31.80 -6.75 27.42
N ASP A 151 32.38 -7.82 26.89
CA ASP A 151 33.07 -7.83 25.59
C ASP A 151 32.07 -7.93 24.43
N ARG A 152 31.90 -6.85 23.67
CA ARG A 152 31.02 -6.79 22.51
C ARG A 152 31.63 -7.55 21.34
N VAL A 153 30.88 -8.49 20.78
CA VAL A 153 31.35 -9.38 19.70
C VAL A 153 30.64 -9.19 18.36
N TRP A 154 29.62 -8.33 18.32
CA TRP A 154 28.94 -7.92 17.09
C TRP A 154 29.87 -7.17 16.14
N THR A 155 29.78 -7.49 14.84
CA THR A 155 30.58 -6.89 13.77
C THR A 155 29.70 -6.19 12.73
N ASP A 156 30.29 -5.31 11.91
CA ASP A 156 29.57 -4.66 10.81
C ASP A 156 29.06 -5.68 9.76
N ARG A 157 29.71 -6.85 9.66
CA ARG A 157 29.25 -7.93 8.80
C ARG A 157 28.01 -8.64 9.33
N ASP A 158 27.82 -8.70 10.65
CA ASP A 158 26.57 -9.18 11.23
C ASP A 158 25.41 -8.29 10.80
N ALA A 159 25.58 -6.97 10.88
CA ALA A 159 24.57 -6.01 10.44
C ALA A 159 24.23 -6.13 8.95
N ALA A 160 25.21 -6.43 8.10
CA ALA A 160 25.01 -6.57 6.66
C ALA A 160 24.32 -7.90 6.25
N VAL A 161 24.37 -8.93 7.10
CA VAL A 161 23.85 -10.27 6.78
C VAL A 161 22.51 -10.53 7.45
N PHE A 162 22.32 -10.11 8.70
CA PHE A 162 21.08 -10.36 9.41
C PHE A 162 19.95 -9.49 8.86
N THR A 163 18.81 -10.16 8.61
CA THR A 163 17.55 -9.49 8.25
C THR A 163 16.61 -9.39 9.44
N HIS A 164 16.71 -10.35 10.36
CA HIS A 164 15.92 -10.42 11.57
C HIS A 164 16.77 -10.83 12.77
N ILE A 165 16.42 -10.34 13.96
CA ILE A 165 16.92 -10.82 15.25
C ILE A 165 15.73 -11.18 16.14
N VAL A 166 15.75 -12.41 16.64
CA VAL A 166 14.83 -12.90 17.67
C VAL A 166 15.61 -13.07 18.95
N TYR A 167 15.36 -12.20 19.92
CA TYR A 167 15.95 -12.28 21.24
C TYR A 167 15.12 -13.19 22.15
N LEU A 168 15.76 -14.18 22.77
CA LEU A 168 15.09 -15.13 23.65
C LEU A 168 14.82 -14.51 25.02
N GLY A 169 13.56 -14.16 25.28
CA GLY A 169 13.06 -13.64 26.56
C GLY A 169 12.96 -14.74 27.61
N VAL A 170 14.08 -15.15 28.19
CA VAL A 170 14.18 -16.15 29.27
C VAL A 170 14.49 -15.42 30.57
N SER A 171 13.81 -15.75 31.67
CA SER A 171 14.02 -15.06 32.94
C SER A 171 15.45 -15.28 33.49
N PRO A 172 16.04 -14.33 34.23
CA PRO A 172 17.37 -14.48 34.81
C PRO A 172 17.52 -15.75 35.65
N GLU A 173 16.51 -16.09 36.44
CA GLU A 173 16.47 -17.27 37.32
C GLU A 173 16.60 -18.56 36.49
N GLU A 174 15.87 -18.61 35.37
CA GLU A 174 15.90 -19.76 34.46
C GLU A 174 17.25 -19.87 33.74
N VAL A 175 17.89 -18.76 33.39
CA VAL A 175 19.24 -18.75 32.82
C VAL A 175 20.25 -19.28 33.83
N VAL A 176 20.25 -18.78 35.07
CA VAL A 176 21.13 -19.28 36.15
C VAL A 176 20.94 -20.78 36.36
N ARG A 177 19.68 -21.23 36.45
CA ARG A 177 19.34 -22.65 36.61
C ARG A 177 19.86 -23.51 35.45
N ARG A 178 19.77 -23.03 34.21
CA ARG A 178 20.28 -23.73 33.01
C ARG A 178 21.80 -23.79 33.00
N ARG A 179 22.48 -22.68 33.34
CA ARG A 179 23.95 -22.61 33.39
C ARG A 179 24.52 -23.60 34.41
N ALA A 180 23.91 -23.69 35.59
CA ALA A 180 24.35 -24.62 36.65
C ALA A 180 24.15 -26.09 36.29
N LYS A 181 23.17 -26.40 35.43
CA LYS A 181 22.80 -27.78 35.04
C LYS A 181 23.38 -28.22 33.70
N ASP A 182 24.20 -27.41 33.03
CA ASP A 182 24.78 -27.76 31.73
C ASP A 182 26.01 -28.66 31.90
N PRO A 183 25.92 -29.97 31.58
CA PRO A 183 27.04 -30.89 31.76
C PRO A 183 28.11 -30.74 30.67
N HIS A 184 27.80 -30.04 29.57
CA HIS A 184 28.65 -29.95 28.38
C HIS A 184 29.50 -28.69 28.35
N ARG A 185 29.10 -27.62 29.04
CA ARG A 185 29.82 -26.35 29.07
C ARG A 185 29.99 -25.86 30.50
N ARG A 186 31.24 -25.87 31.00
CA ARG A 186 31.60 -25.19 32.26
C ARG A 186 31.52 -23.68 32.05
N ARG A 187 30.65 -23.02 32.81
CA ARG A 187 30.47 -21.56 32.79
C ARG A 187 30.69 -21.02 34.20
N ALA A 188 31.09 -19.75 34.30
CA ALA A 188 31.13 -19.05 35.58
C ALA A 188 29.74 -19.04 36.23
N GLU A 189 29.72 -19.22 37.55
CA GLU A 189 28.55 -18.98 38.39
C GLU A 189 28.32 -17.47 38.43
N LEU A 190 27.13 -17.05 38.00
CA LEU A 190 26.71 -15.65 37.97
C LEU A 190 25.42 -15.54 38.78
N SER A 191 25.28 -14.44 39.49
CA SER A 191 24.08 -14.00 40.19
C SER A 191 22.94 -13.67 39.21
N GLU A 192 21.71 -13.80 39.69
CA GLU A 192 20.53 -13.40 38.92
C GLU A 192 20.53 -11.91 38.58
N GLU A 193 21.08 -11.07 39.46
CA GLU A 193 21.21 -9.63 39.22
C GLU A 193 22.17 -9.33 38.06
N HIS A 194 23.31 -10.01 38.00
CA HIS A 194 24.25 -9.84 36.90
C HIS A 194 23.69 -10.32 35.57
N ILE A 195 22.99 -11.45 35.56
CA ILE A 195 22.28 -11.91 34.35
C ILE A 195 21.24 -10.89 33.90
N ARG A 196 20.50 -10.27 34.83
CA ARG A 196 19.52 -9.22 34.50
C ARG A 196 20.21 -8.01 33.86
N LYS A 197 21.30 -7.51 34.46
CA LYS A 197 22.10 -6.40 33.90
C LYS A 197 22.63 -6.71 32.50
N TRP A 198 23.12 -7.94 32.29
CA TRP A 198 23.56 -8.39 30.96
C TRP A 198 22.39 -8.41 29.97
N GLN A 199 21.24 -8.95 30.35
CA GLN A 199 20.06 -8.97 29.47
C GLN A 199 19.60 -7.57 29.08
N GLU A 200 19.55 -6.64 30.04
CA GLU A 200 19.16 -5.24 29.81
C GLU A 200 20.13 -4.55 28.86
N ALA A 201 21.44 -4.63 29.12
CA ALA A 201 22.47 -4.03 28.27
C ALA A 201 22.46 -4.61 26.84
N GLU A 202 22.36 -5.94 26.71
CA GLU A 202 22.32 -6.60 25.40
C GLU A 202 21.06 -6.23 24.61
N LEU A 203 19.89 -6.13 25.28
CA LEU A 203 18.63 -5.73 24.66
C LEU A 203 18.65 -4.28 24.18
N GLU A 204 19.13 -3.35 25.01
CA GLU A 204 19.20 -1.93 24.68
C GLU A 204 20.09 -1.70 23.45
N GLU A 205 21.31 -2.26 23.46
CA GLU A 205 22.23 -2.10 22.36
C GLU A 205 21.75 -2.79 21.07
N LEU A 206 21.22 -4.02 21.16
CA LEU A 206 20.68 -4.73 19.99
C LEU A 206 19.51 -3.98 19.37
N ARG A 207 18.58 -3.46 20.17
CA ARG A 207 17.45 -2.67 19.67
C ARG A 207 17.93 -1.43 18.92
N GLY A 208 18.88 -0.69 19.49
CA GLY A 208 19.44 0.50 18.86
C GLY A 208 20.13 0.19 17.53
N ILE A 209 20.94 -0.87 17.48
CA ILE A 209 21.63 -1.29 16.25
C ILE A 209 20.64 -1.79 15.20
N CYS A 210 19.68 -2.63 15.59
CA CYS A 210 18.68 -3.15 14.65
C CYS A 210 17.87 -2.02 14.02
N LEU A 211 17.50 -1.01 14.82
CA LEU A 211 16.81 0.18 14.33
C LEU A 211 17.65 0.96 13.31
N LYS A 212 18.95 1.15 13.60
CA LYS A 212 19.88 1.86 12.73
C LYS A 212 20.15 1.12 11.41
N GLU A 213 20.35 -0.19 11.48
CA GLU A 213 20.77 -1.03 10.36
C GLU A 213 19.58 -1.68 9.60
N LYS A 214 18.34 -1.31 9.96
CA LYS A 214 17.09 -1.81 9.37
C LYS A 214 16.88 -3.32 9.50
N ILE A 215 17.24 -3.86 10.65
CA ILE A 215 17.07 -5.28 11.00
C ILE A 215 15.78 -5.42 11.81
N ILE A 216 14.91 -6.35 11.43
CA ILE A 216 13.65 -6.58 12.15
C ILE A 216 13.98 -7.26 13.49
N PHE A 217 13.60 -6.64 14.61
CA PHE A 217 13.91 -7.10 15.95
C PHE A 217 12.65 -7.47 16.73
N THR A 218 12.67 -8.61 17.41
CA THR A 218 11.60 -8.98 18.33
C THR A 218 12.15 -9.75 19.54
N VAL A 219 11.45 -9.62 20.67
CA VAL A 219 11.71 -10.43 21.88
C VAL A 219 10.62 -11.49 21.97
N ALA A 220 11.01 -12.74 22.12
CA ALA A 220 10.05 -13.84 22.16
C ALA A 220 10.42 -14.90 23.21
N PRO A 221 9.42 -15.51 23.88
CA PRO A 221 9.66 -16.69 24.67
C PRO A 221 10.03 -17.86 23.76
N THR A 222 10.87 -18.79 24.24
CA THR A 222 11.37 -19.95 23.48
C THR A 222 10.25 -20.71 22.76
N ARG A 223 9.08 -20.87 23.39
CA ARG A 223 7.92 -21.58 22.84
C ARG A 223 7.29 -20.92 21.60
N ALA A 224 7.43 -19.60 21.44
CA ALA A 224 6.83 -18.85 20.35
C ALA A 224 7.73 -18.76 19.11
N VAL A 225 9.03 -19.02 19.25
CA VAL A 225 10.03 -18.83 18.18
C VAL A 225 9.71 -19.65 16.93
N CYS A 226 9.23 -20.88 17.09
CA CYS A 226 8.84 -21.73 15.95
C CYS A 226 7.72 -21.10 15.12
N VAL A 227 6.70 -20.53 15.79
CA VAL A 227 5.58 -19.83 15.13
C VAL A 227 6.10 -18.57 14.43
N LEU A 228 6.93 -17.77 15.11
CA LEU A 228 7.50 -16.55 14.53
C LEU A 228 8.33 -16.83 13.28
N ILE A 229 9.12 -17.91 13.26
CA ILE A 229 9.90 -18.29 12.07
C ILE A 229 8.97 -18.62 10.89
N ARG A 230 7.85 -19.33 11.13
CA ARG A 230 6.86 -19.58 10.06
C ARG A 230 6.25 -18.29 9.54
N GLU A 231 5.92 -17.37 10.43
CA GLU A 231 5.37 -16.08 10.02
C GLU A 231 6.37 -15.28 9.21
N ILE A 232 7.66 -15.28 9.59
CA ILE A 232 8.73 -14.64 8.79
C ILE A 232 8.87 -15.30 7.41
N GLN A 233 8.77 -16.64 7.32
CA GLN A 233 8.79 -17.35 6.03
C GLN A 233 7.61 -16.94 5.14
N ARG A 234 6.41 -16.79 5.71
CA ARG A 234 5.19 -16.47 4.97
C ARG A 234 5.09 -15.01 4.58
N LYS A 235 5.39 -14.08 5.50
CA LYS A 235 5.12 -12.63 5.35
C LYS A 235 6.15 -11.88 4.49
N THR A 236 6.45 -12.44 3.32
CA THR A 236 7.13 -11.69 2.26
C THR A 236 6.22 -10.60 1.71
N GLU A 237 6.79 -9.49 1.22
CA GLU A 237 5.99 -8.40 0.60
C GLU A 237 5.09 -8.91 -0.54
N ALA A 238 5.57 -9.85 -1.36
CA ALA A 238 4.79 -10.43 -2.44
C ALA A 238 3.60 -11.26 -1.94
N HIS A 239 3.80 -12.08 -0.90
CA HIS A 239 2.71 -12.82 -0.27
C HIS A 239 1.72 -11.88 0.40
N ASN A 240 2.20 -10.85 1.11
CA ASN A 240 1.34 -9.82 1.72
C ASN A 240 0.48 -9.11 0.67
N LEU A 241 1.03 -8.77 -0.49
CA LEU A 241 0.26 -8.20 -1.60
C LEU A 241 -0.80 -9.17 -2.13
N SER A 242 -0.47 -10.47 -2.27
CA SER A 242 -1.45 -11.49 -2.65
C SER A 242 -2.59 -11.58 -1.64
N CYS A 243 -2.28 -11.66 -0.34
CA CYS A 243 -3.31 -11.70 0.71
C CYS A 243 -4.17 -10.42 0.72
N ALA A 244 -3.57 -9.25 0.47
CA ALA A 244 -4.30 -8.00 0.37
C ALA A 244 -5.29 -8.00 -0.81
N HIS A 245 -4.86 -8.54 -1.96
CA HIS A 245 -5.71 -8.75 -3.13
C HIS A 245 -6.86 -9.71 -2.85
N ASP A 246 -6.57 -10.87 -2.26
CA ASP A 246 -7.57 -11.88 -1.92
C ASP A 246 -8.60 -11.30 -0.94
N ARG A 247 -8.14 -10.56 0.07
CA ARG A 247 -9.00 -9.89 1.05
C ARG A 247 -9.92 -8.86 0.40
N LEU A 248 -9.40 -8.08 -0.55
CA LEU A 248 -10.22 -7.11 -1.28
C LEU A 248 -11.24 -7.79 -2.17
N ASP A 249 -10.88 -8.90 -2.81
CA ASP A 249 -11.80 -9.68 -3.64
C ASP A 249 -12.96 -10.25 -2.83
N GLU A 250 -12.70 -10.75 -1.63
CA GLU A 250 -13.73 -11.18 -0.68
C GLU A 250 -14.70 -10.04 -0.34
N ILE A 251 -14.15 -8.85 -0.03
CA ILE A 251 -14.94 -7.65 0.27
C ILE A 251 -15.83 -7.28 -0.92
N VAL A 252 -15.25 -7.22 -2.12
CA VAL A 252 -15.98 -6.88 -3.34
C VAL A 252 -17.04 -7.95 -3.66
N ALA A 253 -16.73 -9.23 -3.49
CA ALA A 253 -17.69 -10.31 -3.68
C ALA A 253 -18.88 -10.20 -2.72
N GLY A 254 -18.63 -9.86 -1.46
CA GLY A 254 -19.68 -9.58 -0.47
C GLY A 254 -20.60 -8.42 -0.89
N PHE A 255 -20.03 -7.36 -1.45
CA PHE A 255 -20.80 -6.22 -1.93
C PHE A 255 -21.50 -6.42 -3.29
N LYS A 256 -21.00 -7.32 -4.16
CA LYS A 256 -21.51 -7.49 -5.53
C LYS A 256 -22.99 -7.85 -5.61
N ALA A 257 -23.56 -8.52 -4.61
CA ALA A 257 -24.99 -8.80 -4.54
C ALA A 257 -25.84 -7.52 -4.32
N GLU A 258 -25.25 -6.50 -3.70
CA GLU A 258 -25.94 -5.29 -3.25
C GLU A 258 -25.61 -4.07 -4.13
N MET A 259 -24.39 -3.98 -4.66
CA MET A 259 -23.92 -2.87 -5.50
C MET A 259 -24.57 -2.89 -6.89
N ARG A 260 -25.42 -1.91 -7.16
CA ARG A 260 -26.08 -1.75 -8.48
C ARG A 260 -25.24 -0.98 -9.51
N GLN A 261 -24.22 -0.22 -9.07
CA GLN A 261 -23.67 0.88 -9.88
C GLN A 261 -22.14 0.94 -9.93
N GLY A 262 -21.43 -0.15 -9.57
CA GLY A 262 -20.00 -0.31 -9.84
C GLY A 262 -19.11 0.83 -9.33
N ALA A 263 -19.45 1.42 -8.17
CA ALA A 263 -18.70 2.51 -7.56
C ALA A 263 -18.32 2.16 -6.12
N MET A 264 -17.12 2.56 -5.70
CA MET A 264 -16.63 2.35 -4.34
C MET A 264 -15.90 3.59 -3.82
N LEU A 265 -16.16 3.91 -2.55
CA LEU A 265 -15.39 4.87 -1.78
C LEU A 265 -14.26 4.14 -1.06
N VAL A 266 -13.05 4.67 -1.17
CA VAL A 266 -11.85 4.13 -0.53
C VAL A 266 -11.30 5.19 0.41
N PHE A 267 -11.19 4.87 1.70
CA PHE A 267 -10.73 5.81 2.71
C PHE A 267 -9.44 5.32 3.35
N ASP A 268 -8.50 6.24 3.58
CA ASP A 268 -7.58 6.05 4.69
C ASP A 268 -8.32 6.15 6.03
N GLY A 269 -7.71 5.63 7.09
CA GLY A 269 -8.25 5.68 8.45
C GLY A 269 -7.88 6.98 9.18
N ASP A 270 -6.70 6.96 9.79
CA ASP A 270 -6.23 7.99 10.72
C ASP A 270 -6.18 9.36 10.06
N LYS A 271 -6.54 10.43 10.79
CA LYS A 271 -6.60 11.82 10.28
C LYS A 271 -7.47 12.05 9.02
N THR A 272 -8.16 11.01 8.56
CA THR A 272 -9.08 11.01 7.42
C THR A 272 -10.51 10.80 7.90
N LEU A 273 -10.80 9.64 8.51
CA LEU A 273 -12.12 9.30 9.08
C LEU A 273 -12.34 9.89 10.48
N VAL A 274 -11.27 10.04 11.24
CA VAL A 274 -11.20 10.63 12.59
C VAL A 274 -10.09 11.68 12.60
N ALA A 275 -10.09 12.60 13.57
CA ALA A 275 -9.06 13.64 13.66
C ALA A 275 -7.72 13.13 14.23
N GLN A 276 -7.77 12.05 15.01
CA GLN A 276 -6.64 11.50 15.74
C GLN A 276 -5.84 10.47 14.90
N ASP A 277 -4.65 10.15 15.40
CA ASP A 277 -3.89 8.97 15.01
C ASP A 277 -4.15 7.87 16.05
N THR A 278 -4.89 6.84 15.65
CA THR A 278 -5.29 5.74 16.54
C THR A 278 -4.10 4.91 17.02
N GLY A 279 -3.00 4.86 16.27
CA GLY A 279 -1.75 4.24 16.69
C GLY A 279 -1.11 4.99 17.87
N ASN A 280 -1.07 6.32 17.79
CA ASN A 280 -0.58 7.16 18.89
C ASN A 280 -1.46 7.01 20.14
N VAL A 281 -2.79 7.06 19.97
CA VAL A 281 -3.75 6.88 21.07
C VAL A 281 -3.55 5.51 21.74
N PHE A 282 -3.34 4.45 20.96
CA PHE A 282 -3.04 3.12 21.48
C PHE A 282 -1.80 3.12 22.38
N TRP A 283 -0.69 3.72 21.93
CA TRP A 283 0.57 3.72 22.68
C TRP A 283 0.55 4.66 23.88
N GLU A 284 -0.20 5.76 23.82
CA GLU A 284 -0.48 6.59 24.99
C GLU A 284 -1.20 5.78 26.08
N ILE A 285 -2.25 5.05 25.72
CA ILE A 285 -2.98 4.16 26.66
C ILE A 285 -2.05 3.07 27.20
N ALA A 286 -1.24 2.44 26.36
CA ALA A 286 -0.31 1.40 26.78
C ALA A 286 0.72 1.94 27.79
N SER A 287 1.23 3.16 27.57
CA SER A 287 2.22 3.79 28.47
C SER A 287 1.68 4.11 29.86
N VAL A 288 0.39 4.48 29.96
CA VAL A 288 -0.27 4.76 31.25
C VAL A 288 -0.55 3.47 32.03
N ASN A 289 -0.81 2.37 31.32
CA ASN A 289 -1.20 1.09 31.91
C ASN A 289 -0.05 0.08 32.04
N SER A 290 1.17 0.43 31.63
CA SER A 290 2.33 -0.44 31.79
C SER A 290 2.93 -0.32 33.19
N ASP A 291 2.85 -1.39 33.97
CA ASP A 291 3.82 -1.60 35.05
C ASP A 291 5.23 -1.62 34.42
N SER A 292 6.21 -1.05 35.12
CA SER A 292 7.60 -0.77 34.68
C SER A 292 8.44 -1.98 34.21
N ASP A 293 7.82 -3.14 33.97
CA ASP A 293 8.44 -4.46 33.83
C ASP A 293 8.72 -4.87 32.36
N MET A 294 8.35 -4.03 31.37
CA MET A 294 8.54 -4.32 29.93
C MET A 294 9.83 -3.76 29.33
N GLY A 295 10.71 -3.12 30.11
CA GLY A 295 11.96 -2.53 29.59
C GLY A 295 11.72 -1.46 28.50
N MET A 296 10.52 -0.89 28.46
CA MET A 296 10.12 0.23 27.60
C MET A 296 9.83 1.49 28.44
N ALA A 297 10.05 1.42 29.76
CA ALA A 297 9.81 2.52 30.68
C ALA A 297 10.81 3.65 30.40
N GLY A 298 10.29 4.83 30.03
CA GLY A 298 11.08 6.05 29.81
C GLY A 298 11.42 6.35 28.34
N GLU A 299 11.05 5.46 27.43
CA GLU A 299 11.34 5.57 26.02
C GLU A 299 10.06 5.92 25.26
N GLY A 300 9.93 7.15 24.75
CA GLY A 300 8.72 7.64 24.07
C GLY A 300 8.19 6.75 22.94
N ASP A 301 6.99 7.06 22.43
CA ASP A 301 6.20 6.23 21.49
C ASP A 301 7.05 5.33 20.54
N PRO A 302 6.94 3.99 20.67
CA PRO A 302 7.69 3.04 19.86
C PRO A 302 7.52 3.24 18.36
N MET A 303 6.33 3.68 17.92
CA MET A 303 6.05 3.90 16.49
C MET A 303 6.79 5.14 15.99
N THR A 304 6.76 6.23 16.73
CA THR A 304 7.52 7.45 16.41
C THR A 304 9.00 7.14 16.26
N LYS A 305 9.59 6.37 17.19
CA LYS A 305 11.00 5.94 17.08
C LYS A 305 11.26 5.10 15.84
N LEU A 306 10.37 4.17 15.52
CA LEU A 306 10.49 3.30 14.36
C LEU A 306 10.45 4.09 13.04
N PHE A 307 9.42 4.91 12.83
CA PHE A 307 9.22 5.63 11.56
C PHE A 307 10.17 6.82 11.38
N SER A 308 10.73 7.36 12.47
CA SER A 308 11.79 8.39 12.41
C SER A 308 13.19 7.82 12.20
N SER A 309 13.37 6.51 12.34
CA SER A 309 14.64 5.83 12.10
C SER A 309 14.93 5.64 10.60
N PRO A 310 16.10 5.10 10.22
CA PRO A 310 16.40 4.75 8.84
C PRO A 310 15.39 3.81 8.18
N PHE A 311 14.56 3.08 8.94
CA PHE A 311 13.43 2.32 8.39
C PHE A 311 12.46 3.21 7.59
N GLY A 312 12.23 4.45 8.02
CA GLY A 312 11.22 5.33 7.42
C GLY A 312 9.86 4.64 7.34
N TYR A 313 9.14 4.85 6.23
CA TYR A 313 7.86 4.20 5.93
C TYR A 313 8.01 3.03 4.94
N SER A 314 9.05 2.21 5.12
CA SER A 314 9.27 1.00 4.32
C SER A 314 8.33 -0.16 4.70
N TYR A 315 8.25 -1.18 3.86
CA TYR A 315 7.51 -2.41 4.18
C TYR A 315 8.04 -3.05 5.47
N GLU A 316 9.36 -3.10 5.63
CA GLU A 316 10.03 -3.65 6.80
C GLU A 316 9.71 -2.83 8.06
N ALA A 317 9.51 -1.51 7.94
CA ALA A 317 9.07 -0.67 9.06
C ALA A 317 7.67 -1.08 9.54
N PHE A 318 6.70 -1.20 8.63
CA PHE A 318 5.34 -1.62 9.02
C PHE A 318 5.29 -3.09 9.49
N LEU A 319 6.16 -3.95 8.97
CA LEU A 319 6.32 -5.30 9.49
C LEU A 319 6.93 -5.31 10.90
N GLN A 320 7.95 -4.48 11.15
CA GLN A 320 8.52 -4.27 12.49
C GLN A 320 7.46 -3.76 13.47
N ALA A 321 6.56 -2.87 13.05
CA ALA A 321 5.44 -2.42 13.87
C ALA A 321 4.53 -3.59 14.28
N ALA A 322 4.21 -4.50 13.35
CA ALA A 322 3.45 -5.72 13.67
C ALA A 322 4.16 -6.59 14.72
N PHE A 323 5.50 -6.73 14.64
CA PHE A 323 6.28 -7.46 15.65
C PHE A 323 6.32 -6.76 17.01
N ILE A 324 6.28 -5.43 17.05
CA ILE A 324 6.18 -4.68 18.31
C ILE A 324 4.82 -4.96 18.96
N TYR A 325 3.72 -4.92 18.21
CA TYR A 325 2.40 -5.30 18.72
C TYR A 325 2.35 -6.78 19.14
N GLU A 326 3.05 -7.66 18.43
CA GLU A 326 3.16 -9.08 18.77
C GLU A 326 3.82 -9.33 20.13
N SER A 327 4.74 -8.44 20.55
CA SER A 327 5.44 -8.57 21.83
C SER A 327 4.55 -8.30 23.05
N LEU A 328 3.37 -7.72 22.84
CA LEU A 328 2.39 -7.49 23.88
C LEU A 328 1.60 -8.77 24.19
N ASP A 329 1.21 -8.90 25.45
CA ASP A 329 0.20 -9.89 25.85
C ASP A 329 -1.11 -9.65 25.09
N ALA A 330 -1.77 -10.74 24.67
CA ALA A 330 -2.96 -10.67 23.83
C ALA A 330 -4.14 -9.97 24.51
N ALA A 331 -4.41 -10.27 25.79
CA ALA A 331 -5.50 -9.63 26.51
C ALA A 331 -5.23 -8.13 26.70
N ARG A 332 -3.98 -7.74 26.95
CA ARG A 332 -3.58 -6.33 27.02
C ARG A 332 -3.73 -5.62 25.67
N PHE A 333 -3.26 -6.23 24.59
CA PHE A 333 -3.39 -5.68 23.24
C PHE A 333 -4.86 -5.42 22.87
N ASP A 334 -5.74 -6.40 23.11
CA ASP A 334 -7.17 -6.28 22.83
C ASP A 334 -7.82 -5.18 23.68
N ALA A 335 -7.46 -5.10 24.97
CA ALA A 335 -7.96 -4.07 25.88
C ALA A 335 -7.52 -2.66 25.45
N TYR A 336 -6.28 -2.49 24.99
CA TYR A 336 -5.78 -1.22 24.47
C TYR A 336 -6.45 -0.84 23.16
N CYS A 337 -6.69 -1.82 22.26
CA CYS A 337 -7.47 -1.56 21.04
C CYS A 337 -8.89 -1.07 21.35
N ALA A 338 -9.58 -1.71 22.31
CA ALA A 338 -10.92 -1.30 22.71
C ALA A 338 -10.97 0.10 23.34
N GLN A 339 -10.00 0.42 24.20
CA GLN A 339 -9.90 1.75 24.80
C GLN A 339 -9.57 2.82 23.75
N ALA A 340 -8.65 2.53 22.82
CA ALA A 340 -8.32 3.45 21.74
C ALA A 340 -9.52 3.71 20.82
N ALA A 341 -10.27 2.66 20.44
CA ALA A 341 -11.49 2.79 19.65
C ALA A 341 -12.57 3.63 20.35
N ALA A 342 -12.72 3.49 21.67
CA ALA A 342 -13.68 4.27 22.46
C ALA A 342 -13.27 5.74 22.66
N ALA A 343 -11.97 6.05 22.56
CA ALA A 343 -11.43 7.39 22.77
C ALA A 343 -11.54 8.31 21.54
N VAL A 344 -11.86 7.76 20.36
CA VAL A 344 -11.95 8.50 19.10
C VAL A 344 -13.37 8.54 18.56
N SER A 345 -13.66 9.51 17.70
CA SER A 345 -14.99 9.67 17.09
C SER A 345 -14.85 10.00 15.60
N LEU A 346 -15.66 9.34 14.78
CA LEU A 346 -15.75 9.65 13.36
C LEU A 346 -16.26 11.08 13.14
N HIS A 347 -15.73 11.74 12.12
CA HIS A 347 -16.28 13.02 11.67
C HIS A 347 -17.77 12.86 11.29
N PRO A 348 -18.69 13.68 11.84
CA PRO A 348 -20.11 13.59 11.54
C PRO A 348 -20.42 13.66 10.04
N GLU A 349 -19.67 14.47 9.31
CA GLU A 349 -19.76 14.65 7.87
C GLU A 349 -19.46 13.36 7.11
N ILE A 350 -18.45 12.60 7.57
CA ILE A 350 -18.07 11.31 7.00
C ILE A 350 -19.13 10.24 7.31
N VAL A 351 -19.68 10.25 8.53
CA VAL A 351 -20.80 9.35 8.88
C VAL A 351 -21.99 9.59 7.96
N SER A 352 -22.31 10.86 7.70
CA SER A 352 -23.38 11.25 6.76
C SER A 352 -23.09 10.75 5.33
N LEU A 353 -21.86 10.94 4.85
CA LEU A 353 -21.41 10.45 3.55
C LEU A 353 -21.55 8.93 3.41
N LEU A 354 -21.05 8.17 4.39
CA LEU A 354 -21.06 6.70 4.35
C LEU A 354 -22.48 6.13 4.42
N LYS A 355 -23.38 6.75 5.20
CA LYS A 355 -24.81 6.38 5.21
C LYS A 355 -25.47 6.66 3.86
N SER A 356 -25.23 7.84 3.30
CA SER A 356 -25.76 8.25 1.99
C SER A 356 -25.22 7.38 0.84
N ALA A 357 -23.97 6.92 0.94
CA ALA A 357 -23.36 5.96 0.02
C ALA A 357 -24.02 4.58 0.11
N ALA A 358 -24.27 4.08 1.32
CA ALA A 358 -24.96 2.82 1.54
C ALA A 358 -26.40 2.83 0.97
N GLU A 359 -27.16 3.90 1.16
CA GLU A 359 -28.51 4.08 0.59
C GLU A 359 -28.50 4.01 -0.95
N ARG A 360 -27.43 4.54 -1.57
CA ARG A 360 -27.21 4.52 -3.02
C ARG A 360 -26.51 3.25 -3.52
N ARG A 361 -26.23 2.30 -2.63
CA ARG A 361 -25.53 1.04 -2.92
C ARG A 361 -24.16 1.26 -3.56
N VAL A 362 -23.44 2.26 -3.04
CA VAL A 362 -22.02 2.49 -3.31
C VAL A 362 -21.23 1.77 -2.22
N GLY A 363 -20.28 0.93 -2.61
CA GLY A 363 -19.43 0.20 -1.65
C GLY A 363 -18.49 1.16 -0.92
N ALA A 364 -18.06 0.78 0.28
CA ALA A 364 -17.05 1.54 1.02
C ALA A 364 -16.04 0.62 1.69
N VAL A 365 -14.76 0.96 1.58
CA VAL A 365 -13.66 0.24 2.22
C VAL A 365 -12.66 1.20 2.83
N VAL A 366 -12.21 0.90 4.05
CA VAL A 366 -11.09 1.57 4.71
C VAL A 366 -9.82 0.78 4.43
N ILE A 367 -8.80 1.44 3.90
CA ILE A 367 -7.47 0.87 3.66
C ILE A 367 -6.46 1.66 4.48
N THR A 368 -6.12 1.15 5.64
CA THR A 368 -5.33 1.87 6.66
C THR A 368 -4.03 1.14 7.02
N CYS A 369 -2.97 1.88 7.32
CA CYS A 369 -1.78 1.33 7.97
C CYS A 369 -1.99 1.06 9.47
N GLY A 370 -3.02 1.63 10.08
CA GLY A 370 -3.41 1.41 11.47
C GLY A 370 -4.03 0.02 11.72
N LEU A 371 -4.27 -0.27 12.99
CA LEU A 371 -4.77 -1.58 13.45
C LEU A 371 -6.22 -1.80 13.02
N HIS A 372 -6.48 -2.81 12.18
CA HIS A 372 -7.84 -3.09 11.71
C HIS A 372 -8.81 -3.40 12.85
N ALA A 373 -8.35 -4.03 13.94
CA ALA A 373 -9.16 -4.31 15.13
C ALA A 373 -9.74 -3.06 15.80
N ILE A 374 -9.01 -1.93 15.75
CA ILE A 374 -9.51 -0.63 16.23
C ILE A 374 -10.58 -0.12 15.26
N TRP A 375 -10.29 -0.15 13.96
CA TRP A 375 -11.20 0.35 12.92
C TRP A 375 -12.51 -0.43 12.83
N GLU A 376 -12.49 -1.75 13.00
CA GLU A 376 -13.71 -2.57 13.08
C GLU A 376 -14.60 -2.14 14.26
N GLN A 377 -14.02 -1.82 15.41
CA GLN A 377 -14.74 -1.33 16.58
C GLN A 377 -15.30 0.08 16.39
N ILE A 378 -14.53 1.00 15.82
CA ILE A 378 -14.98 2.37 15.51
C ILE A 378 -16.19 2.32 14.55
N LEU A 379 -16.09 1.55 13.46
CA LEU A 379 -17.18 1.41 12.49
C LEU A 379 -18.39 0.69 13.09
N HIS A 380 -18.18 -0.29 13.97
CA HIS A 380 -19.26 -0.95 14.69
C HIS A 380 -20.03 0.02 15.60
N ALA A 381 -19.31 0.83 16.39
CA ALA A 381 -19.91 1.83 17.27
C ALA A 381 -20.72 2.89 16.50
N ALA A 382 -20.32 3.21 15.26
CA ALA A 382 -21.04 4.11 14.37
C ALA A 382 -22.21 3.46 13.59
N GLY A 383 -22.42 2.14 13.72
CA GLY A 383 -23.44 1.39 12.99
C GLY A 383 -23.11 1.20 11.50
N LEU A 384 -21.82 1.21 11.12
CA LEU A 384 -21.33 1.16 9.75
C LEU A 384 -20.64 -0.17 9.38
N SER A 385 -20.44 -1.08 10.34
CA SER A 385 -19.69 -2.35 10.13
C SER A 385 -20.29 -3.28 9.06
N GLN A 386 -21.58 -3.15 8.77
CA GLN A 386 -22.23 -3.93 7.71
C GLN A 386 -21.93 -3.38 6.32
N THR A 387 -21.83 -2.06 6.18
CA THR A 387 -21.75 -1.35 4.90
C THR A 387 -20.34 -0.88 4.55
N VAL A 388 -19.44 -0.82 5.54
CA VAL A 388 -18.04 -0.42 5.38
C VAL A 388 -17.14 -1.55 5.87
N LYS A 389 -16.18 -1.97 5.04
CA LYS A 389 -15.19 -3.01 5.37
C LYS A 389 -13.80 -2.42 5.57
N VAL A 390 -12.91 -3.18 6.21
CA VAL A 390 -11.56 -2.72 6.57
C VAL A 390 -10.51 -3.68 6.01
N VAL A 391 -9.46 -3.10 5.45
CA VAL A 391 -8.17 -3.72 5.18
C VAL A 391 -7.14 -2.93 5.99
N GLY A 392 -6.49 -3.56 6.95
CA GLY A 392 -5.57 -2.85 7.83
C GLY A 392 -4.50 -3.72 8.48
N GLY A 393 -3.60 -3.05 9.19
CA GLY A 393 -2.51 -3.64 9.96
C GLY A 393 -2.99 -4.42 11.18
N GLY A 394 -2.06 -5.11 11.83
CA GLY A 394 -2.35 -5.92 13.00
C GLY A 394 -1.11 -6.63 13.52
N ARG A 395 -1.33 -7.61 14.36
CA ARG A 395 -0.27 -8.47 14.90
C ARG A 395 0.28 -9.41 13.82
N VAL A 396 1.46 -9.97 14.07
CA VAL A 396 2.11 -10.86 13.11
C VAL A 396 1.29 -12.13 12.92
N HIS A 397 0.77 -12.72 14.01
CA HIS A 397 -0.02 -13.96 13.93
C HIS A 397 -1.46 -13.76 13.45
N ASP A 398 -1.90 -12.52 13.23
CA ASP A 398 -3.24 -12.23 12.77
C ASP A 398 -3.36 -12.52 11.26
N GLU A 399 -4.20 -13.48 10.91
CA GLU A 399 -4.42 -13.93 9.53
C GLU A 399 -5.12 -12.88 8.66
N ARG A 400 -5.87 -11.95 9.28
CA ARG A 400 -6.55 -10.86 8.56
C ARG A 400 -5.68 -9.62 8.42
N ALA A 401 -4.59 -9.53 9.19
CA ALA A 401 -3.72 -8.38 9.19
C ALA A 401 -2.86 -8.32 7.92
N ILE A 402 -2.95 -7.18 7.23
CA ILE A 402 -2.14 -6.85 6.07
C ILE A 402 -1.14 -5.77 6.48
N VAL A 403 0.13 -5.93 6.10
CA VAL A 403 1.12 -4.86 6.19
C VAL A 403 0.80 -3.84 5.10
N VAL A 404 0.02 -2.81 5.43
CA VAL A 404 -0.46 -1.80 4.47
C VAL A 404 0.57 -0.68 4.33
N THR A 405 1.23 -0.63 3.17
CA THR A 405 2.12 0.45 2.76
C THR A 405 1.45 1.34 1.71
N ALA A 406 2.06 2.48 1.37
CA ALA A 406 1.59 3.34 0.28
C ALA A 406 1.46 2.58 -1.06
N ARG A 407 2.37 1.63 -1.32
CA ARG A 407 2.29 0.71 -2.47
C ARG A 407 1.06 -0.19 -2.38
N ILE A 408 0.81 -0.82 -1.23
CA ILE A 408 -0.37 -1.69 -1.06
C ILE A 408 -1.66 -0.90 -1.27
N LYS A 409 -1.78 0.32 -0.71
CA LYS A 409 -2.95 1.18 -0.95
C LYS A 409 -3.20 1.41 -2.45
N ARG A 410 -2.14 1.74 -3.22
CA ARG A 410 -2.21 1.88 -4.68
C ARG A 410 -2.67 0.60 -5.36
N GLU A 411 -2.02 -0.54 -5.08
CA GLU A 411 -2.34 -1.82 -5.74
C GLU A 411 -3.80 -2.24 -5.49
N LEU A 412 -4.34 -1.99 -4.29
CA LEU A 412 -5.73 -2.28 -3.98
C LEU A 412 -6.69 -1.38 -4.77
N VAL A 413 -6.40 -0.09 -4.94
CA VAL A 413 -7.19 0.78 -5.83
C VAL A 413 -7.09 0.35 -7.29
N ALA A 414 -5.89 0.01 -7.77
CA ALA A 414 -5.70 -0.51 -9.12
C ALA A 414 -6.49 -1.80 -9.34
N ARG A 415 -6.50 -2.73 -8.36
CA ARG A 415 -7.29 -3.96 -8.44
C ARG A 415 -8.80 -3.70 -8.51
N LEU A 416 -9.33 -2.75 -7.72
CA LEU A 416 -10.74 -2.34 -7.82
C LEU A 416 -11.07 -1.86 -9.23
N ARG A 417 -10.22 -1.02 -9.80
CA ARG A 417 -10.43 -0.43 -11.13
C ARG A 417 -10.27 -1.45 -12.26
N ASP A 418 -9.18 -2.20 -12.24
CA ASP A 418 -8.76 -2.97 -13.42
C ASP A 418 -9.34 -4.40 -13.42
N ALA A 419 -9.42 -5.05 -12.25
CA ALA A 419 -9.93 -6.41 -12.14
C ALA A 419 -11.45 -6.45 -11.88
N HIS A 420 -11.99 -5.46 -11.16
CA HIS A 420 -13.42 -5.39 -10.85
C HIS A 420 -14.20 -4.34 -11.65
N GLU A 421 -13.52 -3.57 -12.50
CA GLU A 421 -14.09 -2.48 -13.31
C GLU A 421 -14.78 -1.40 -12.46
N ILE A 422 -14.44 -1.24 -11.19
CA ILE A 422 -15.13 -0.32 -10.27
C ILE A 422 -14.58 1.11 -10.43
N CYS A 423 -15.49 2.10 -10.44
CA CYS A 423 -15.11 3.51 -10.30
C CYS A 423 -14.77 3.80 -8.84
N VAL A 424 -13.55 4.28 -8.59
CA VAL A 424 -13.03 4.53 -7.25
C VAL A 424 -12.97 6.03 -6.96
N CYS A 425 -13.48 6.41 -5.80
CA CYS A 425 -13.17 7.70 -5.19
C CYS A 425 -12.34 7.47 -3.93
N ALA A 426 -11.10 7.95 -3.91
CA ALA A 426 -10.18 7.76 -2.81
C ALA A 426 -10.06 9.03 -1.93
N PHE A 427 -9.91 8.82 -0.63
CA PHE A 427 -9.78 9.86 0.40
C PHE A 427 -8.56 9.57 1.28
N GLY A 428 -7.73 10.58 1.54
CA GLY A 428 -6.59 10.45 2.45
C GLY A 428 -6.01 11.80 2.86
N ASP A 429 -5.21 11.83 3.92
CA ASP A 429 -4.65 13.07 4.49
C ASP A 429 -3.12 13.18 4.32
N SER A 430 -2.44 12.08 3.96
CA SER A 430 -1.00 11.94 4.09
C SER A 430 -0.29 11.62 2.78
N SER A 431 1.04 11.71 2.80
CA SER A 431 1.89 11.35 1.65
C SER A 431 1.85 9.85 1.32
N LEU A 432 1.46 9.01 2.29
CA LEU A 432 1.26 7.57 2.08
C LEU A 432 0.01 7.28 1.24
N ASP A 433 -0.91 8.24 1.14
CA ASP A 433 -2.15 8.09 0.39
C ASP A 433 -2.02 8.58 -1.05
N LEU A 434 -1.01 9.40 -1.35
CA LEU A 434 -0.80 9.94 -2.70
C LEU A 434 -0.80 8.85 -3.78
N PRO A 435 -0.17 7.66 -3.59
CA PRO A 435 -0.23 6.61 -4.60
C PRO A 435 -1.65 6.08 -4.84
N MET A 436 -2.49 5.92 -3.82
CA MET A 436 -3.89 5.48 -4.01
C MET A 436 -4.78 6.59 -4.57
N LEU A 437 -4.51 7.85 -4.19
CA LEU A 437 -5.20 9.02 -4.73
C LEU A 437 -4.92 9.21 -6.23
N LYS A 438 -3.67 9.01 -6.66
CA LYS A 438 -3.28 9.06 -8.09
C LYS A 438 -3.93 7.94 -8.91
N GLU A 439 -4.16 6.79 -8.31
CA GLU A 439 -4.72 5.63 -8.98
C GLU A 439 -6.24 5.72 -9.18
N ALA A 440 -6.93 6.45 -8.30
CA ALA A 440 -8.38 6.59 -8.30
C ALA A 440 -8.90 7.53 -9.40
N GLU A 441 -10.14 7.32 -9.86
CA GLU A 441 -10.80 8.24 -10.80
C GLU A 441 -11.09 9.61 -10.18
N LYS A 442 -11.35 9.62 -8.87
CA LYS A 442 -11.54 10.84 -8.08
C LYS A 442 -10.70 10.75 -6.82
N ALA A 443 -10.03 11.85 -6.51
CA ALA A 443 -9.16 11.97 -5.35
C ALA A 443 -9.59 13.14 -4.49
N VAL A 444 -9.72 12.90 -3.19
CA VAL A 444 -10.06 13.93 -2.20
C VAL A 444 -8.99 13.91 -1.11
N VAL A 445 -8.35 15.04 -0.90
CA VAL A 445 -7.41 15.26 0.21
C VAL A 445 -8.21 15.73 1.41
N VAL A 446 -8.24 14.96 2.49
CA VAL A 446 -8.88 15.38 3.74
C VAL A 446 -7.94 16.32 4.48
N VAL A 447 -8.48 17.45 4.93
CA VAL A 447 -7.72 18.53 5.54
C VAL A 447 -8.28 18.81 6.93
N GLY A 448 -7.56 18.29 7.93
CA GLY A 448 -7.79 18.54 9.35
C GLY A 448 -7.38 19.94 9.80
N GLU A 449 -7.41 20.21 11.11
CA GLU A 449 -6.87 21.44 11.69
C GLU A 449 -5.35 21.52 11.53
N GLU A 450 -4.80 22.72 11.31
CA GLU A 450 -3.41 22.93 10.89
C GLU A 450 -2.37 22.29 11.83
N HIS A 451 -2.61 22.35 13.15
CA HIS A 451 -1.71 21.78 14.15
C HIS A 451 -1.72 20.24 14.20
N MET A 452 -2.74 19.59 13.61
CA MET A 452 -2.91 18.14 13.55
C MET A 452 -2.41 17.52 12.23
N ARG A 453 -2.24 18.34 11.18
CA ARG A 453 -1.87 17.90 9.82
C ARG A 453 -0.48 17.27 9.77
N SER A 454 -0.33 16.28 8.89
CA SER A 454 0.99 15.75 8.53
C SER A 454 1.83 16.82 7.83
N ARG A 455 2.96 17.25 8.41
CA ARG A 455 3.83 18.27 7.80
C ARG A 455 4.55 17.78 6.53
N SER A 456 4.72 16.47 6.36
CA SER A 456 5.47 15.88 5.23
C SER A 456 4.68 15.85 3.93
N MET A 457 3.35 16.06 3.98
CA MET A 457 2.48 15.92 2.83
C MET A 457 2.46 17.17 1.92
N ASP A 458 2.77 18.37 2.41
CA ASP A 458 2.62 19.60 1.61
C ASP A 458 3.54 19.65 0.38
N ALA A 459 4.81 19.26 0.55
CA ALA A 459 5.76 19.21 -0.56
C ALA A 459 5.40 18.09 -1.54
N ALA A 460 5.07 16.91 -1.01
CA ALA A 460 4.71 15.74 -1.81
C ALA A 460 3.41 15.94 -2.60
N LEU A 461 2.41 16.61 -2.02
CA LEU A 461 1.15 16.93 -2.67
C LEU A 461 1.34 17.97 -3.79
N LYS A 462 2.15 19.00 -3.55
CA LYS A 462 2.50 19.98 -4.59
C LYS A 462 3.20 19.31 -5.77
N ASP A 463 4.16 18.44 -5.50
CA ASP A 463 4.88 17.67 -6.51
C ASP A 463 3.92 16.76 -7.30
N ALA A 464 3.04 16.03 -6.60
CA ALA A 464 2.04 15.17 -7.23
C ALA A 464 1.08 15.94 -8.16
N ILE A 465 0.66 17.15 -7.80
CA ILE A 465 -0.22 17.97 -8.63
C ILE A 465 0.53 18.51 -9.85
N VAL A 466 1.73 19.05 -9.65
CA VAL A 466 2.48 19.78 -10.70
C VAL A 466 3.17 18.83 -11.67
N ASN A 467 3.84 17.79 -11.16
CA ASN A 467 4.71 16.93 -11.95
C ASN A 467 4.03 15.62 -12.35
N ASP A 468 3.15 15.08 -11.51
CA ASP A 468 2.48 13.80 -11.78
C ASP A 468 1.04 13.96 -12.29
N GLY A 469 0.53 15.19 -12.38
CA GLY A 469 -0.81 15.48 -12.91
C GLY A 469 -1.96 15.02 -12.03
N LEU A 470 -1.74 14.85 -10.72
CA LEU A 470 -2.81 14.53 -9.76
C LEU A 470 -3.89 15.61 -9.80
N ARG A 471 -5.13 15.21 -10.10
CA ARG A 471 -6.31 16.06 -9.99
C ARG A 471 -7.08 15.67 -8.75
N SER A 472 -7.08 16.54 -7.76
CA SER A 472 -7.76 16.32 -6.49
C SER A 472 -8.49 17.56 -6.01
N GLU A 473 -9.39 17.35 -5.06
CA GLU A 473 -10.08 18.39 -4.31
C GLU A 473 -9.68 18.29 -2.82
N GLN A 474 -9.81 19.36 -2.05
CA GLN A 474 -9.59 19.34 -0.60
C GLN A 474 -10.88 19.44 0.19
N TRP A 475 -11.07 18.52 1.13
CA TRP A 475 -12.22 18.51 2.01
C TRP A 475 -11.81 18.94 3.41
N LEU A 476 -12.30 20.11 3.82
CA LEU A 476 -12.02 20.72 5.12
C LEU A 476 -12.87 20.04 6.20
N LEU A 477 -12.24 19.35 7.14
CA LEU A 477 -12.90 18.64 8.25
C LEU A 477 -12.21 18.96 9.59
N PRO A 478 -12.81 19.75 10.48
CA PRO A 478 -14.12 20.43 10.34
C PRO A 478 -14.09 21.53 9.27
N SER A 479 -15.26 22.03 8.87
CA SER A 479 -15.38 23.10 7.87
C SER A 479 -14.68 24.41 8.25
N SER A 480 -14.32 24.59 9.53
CA SER A 480 -13.51 25.70 10.03
C SER A 480 -12.01 25.56 9.76
N ALA A 481 -11.54 24.39 9.30
CA ALA A 481 -10.15 24.18 8.96
C ALA A 481 -9.71 25.09 7.81
N THR A 482 -8.45 25.54 7.82
CA THR A 482 -7.89 26.36 6.75
C THR A 482 -7.56 25.49 5.52
N PRO A 483 -7.70 25.99 4.28
CA PRO A 483 -7.20 25.26 3.11
C PRO A 483 -5.73 24.87 3.26
N ARG A 484 -5.39 23.65 2.85
CA ARG A 484 -4.03 23.12 2.91
C ARG A 484 -3.13 23.71 1.84
N LEU A 485 -3.67 23.82 0.64
CA LEU A 485 -3.07 24.52 -0.49
C LEU A 485 -4.05 25.58 -0.99
N ASP A 486 -3.52 26.46 -1.83
CA ASP A 486 -4.31 27.44 -2.57
C ASP A 486 -5.47 26.78 -3.35
N THR A 487 -6.62 27.44 -3.39
CA THR A 487 -7.87 26.89 -3.94
C THR A 487 -7.89 26.84 -5.46
N ASP A 488 -6.97 27.51 -6.16
CA ASP A 488 -6.82 27.36 -7.61
C ASP A 488 -6.07 26.08 -7.94
N ARG A 489 -5.08 25.70 -7.12
CA ARG A 489 -4.30 24.47 -7.28
C ARG A 489 -5.00 23.24 -6.73
N LEU A 490 -5.72 23.39 -5.62
CA LEU A 490 -6.45 22.33 -4.94
C LEU A 490 -7.86 22.84 -4.61
N PRO A 491 -8.84 22.70 -5.51
CA PRO A 491 -10.19 23.22 -5.33
C PRO A 491 -10.87 22.65 -4.09
N LEU A 492 -11.82 23.40 -3.51
CA LEU A 492 -12.62 22.92 -2.39
C LEU A 492 -13.57 21.79 -2.82
N PHE A 493 -13.63 20.75 -2.01
CA PHE A 493 -14.57 19.65 -2.15
C PHE A 493 -15.97 20.09 -1.72
N ASP A 494 -16.96 19.97 -2.63
CA ASP A 494 -18.36 20.25 -2.33
C ASP A 494 -19.13 18.95 -2.08
N MET A 495 -19.36 18.64 -0.81
CA MET A 495 -20.16 17.49 -0.37
C MET A 495 -21.68 17.78 -0.43
N SER A 496 -22.17 18.29 -1.57
CA SER A 496 -23.61 18.41 -1.79
C SER A 496 -24.25 17.03 -1.99
N ALA A 497 -25.54 16.89 -1.68
CA ALA A 497 -26.27 15.61 -1.81
C ALA A 497 -26.21 14.99 -3.22
N ASN A 498 -25.94 15.80 -4.24
CA ASN A 498 -25.82 15.39 -5.63
C ASN A 498 -24.43 14.83 -5.99
N TRP A 499 -23.43 14.98 -5.11
CA TRP A 499 -22.07 14.57 -5.41
C TRP A 499 -21.92 13.05 -5.50
N ILE A 500 -22.55 12.28 -4.61
CA ILE A 500 -22.52 10.80 -4.71
C ILE A 500 -23.15 10.34 -6.02
N ASP A 501 -24.25 10.99 -6.45
CA ASP A 501 -24.88 10.71 -7.73
C ASP A 501 -23.94 11.00 -8.92
N SER A 502 -22.96 11.90 -8.76
CA SER A 502 -21.94 12.15 -9.78
C SER A 502 -20.94 11.00 -9.91
N ILE A 503 -20.60 10.31 -8.81
CA ILE A 503 -19.72 9.13 -8.84
C ILE A 503 -20.46 7.97 -9.52
N VAL A 504 -21.71 7.74 -9.12
CA VAL A 504 -22.59 6.76 -9.75
C VAL A 504 -22.68 6.99 -11.27
N ARG A 505 -22.83 8.25 -11.69
CA ARG A 505 -22.85 8.61 -13.12
C ARG A 505 -21.53 8.35 -13.82
N CYS A 506 -20.39 8.57 -13.16
CA CYS A 506 -19.07 8.29 -13.72
C CYS A 506 -18.95 6.85 -14.21
N PHE A 507 -19.40 5.89 -13.39
CA PHE A 507 -19.45 4.48 -13.80
C PHE A 507 -20.48 4.23 -14.92
N ALA A 508 -21.67 4.81 -14.83
CA ALA A 508 -22.69 4.66 -15.89
C ALA A 508 -22.19 5.16 -17.26
N LEU A 509 -21.34 6.18 -17.29
CA LEU A 509 -20.74 6.71 -18.51
C LEU A 509 -19.68 5.78 -19.11
N ARG A 510 -18.84 5.12 -18.29
CA ARG A 510 -17.80 4.17 -18.75
C ARG A 510 -18.37 3.00 -19.55
N ARG A 511 -19.63 2.60 -19.32
CA ARG A 511 -20.30 1.51 -20.04
C ARG A 511 -21.35 1.95 -21.05
N ARG A 512 -21.62 3.26 -21.20
CA ARG A 512 -22.66 3.76 -22.11
C ARG A 512 -22.10 4.08 -23.49
N VAL A 513 -22.03 3.06 -24.33
CA VAL A 513 -21.92 3.24 -25.78
C VAL A 513 -23.31 3.51 -26.33
N LEU A 514 -23.59 4.74 -26.75
CA LEU A 514 -24.77 5.05 -27.56
C LEU A 514 -24.37 4.97 -29.04
N HIS A 515 -25.12 4.20 -29.84
CA HIS A 515 -24.92 4.13 -31.27
C HIS A 515 -26.18 4.55 -32.03
N ALA A 516 -25.99 5.20 -33.16
CA ALA A 516 -27.06 5.59 -34.08
C ALA A 516 -27.13 4.69 -35.32
N THR A 517 -26.37 3.59 -35.35
CA THR A 517 -26.10 2.77 -36.55
C THR A 517 -27.35 2.41 -37.36
N GLU A 518 -28.45 2.09 -36.68
CA GLU A 518 -29.69 1.67 -37.32
C GLU A 518 -30.72 2.79 -37.56
N GLU A 519 -30.46 3.99 -37.05
CA GLU A 519 -31.36 5.14 -37.21
C GLU A 519 -31.41 5.60 -38.66
N CYS A 520 -32.62 5.78 -39.21
CA CYS A 520 -32.80 6.26 -40.59
C CYS A 520 -32.07 7.59 -40.83
N ALA A 521 -32.12 8.52 -39.87
CA ALA A 521 -31.41 9.79 -39.94
C ALA A 521 -29.89 9.59 -40.03
N ALA A 522 -29.32 8.69 -39.22
CA ALA A 522 -27.88 8.42 -39.25
C ALA A 522 -27.45 7.76 -40.56
N LYS A 523 -28.25 6.85 -41.13
CA LYS A 523 -27.98 6.23 -42.44
C LYS A 523 -27.93 7.30 -43.55
N LEU A 524 -28.87 8.24 -43.54
CA LEU A 524 -28.89 9.37 -44.49
C LEU A 524 -27.68 10.30 -44.29
N LEU A 525 -27.40 10.70 -43.05
CA LEU A 525 -26.34 11.65 -42.73
C LEU A 525 -24.92 11.09 -42.97
N THR A 526 -24.72 9.78 -42.79
CA THR A 526 -23.41 9.14 -42.98
C THR A 526 -23.11 8.76 -44.43
N THR A 527 -24.12 8.68 -45.30
CA THR A 527 -23.95 8.38 -46.74
C THR A 527 -22.96 9.34 -47.42
N PRO A 528 -23.11 10.68 -47.32
CA PRO A 528 -22.17 11.60 -47.98
C PRO A 528 -20.74 11.55 -47.42
N MET A 529 -20.56 11.16 -46.16
CA MET A 529 -19.22 10.98 -45.58
C MET A 529 -18.46 9.77 -46.14
N ARG A 530 -19.18 8.84 -46.77
CA ARG A 530 -18.66 7.57 -47.31
C ARG A 530 -18.62 7.55 -48.83
N ASP A 531 -19.13 8.58 -49.49
CA ASP A 531 -19.17 8.68 -50.94
C ASP A 531 -17.87 9.30 -51.46
N ALA A 532 -17.03 8.51 -52.13
CA ALA A 532 -15.74 8.94 -52.67
C ALA A 532 -15.87 10.03 -53.76
N ARG A 533 -17.08 10.28 -54.29
CA ARG A 533 -17.35 11.38 -55.22
C ARG A 533 -17.45 12.73 -54.51
N ILE A 534 -17.65 12.74 -53.19
CA ILE A 534 -17.73 13.94 -52.35
C ILE A 534 -16.37 14.15 -51.69
N SER A 535 -15.78 15.32 -51.92
CA SER A 535 -14.45 15.66 -51.39
C SER A 535 -14.34 17.16 -51.06
N GLY A 536 -13.26 17.54 -50.37
CA GLY A 536 -12.99 18.93 -50.03
C GLY A 536 -14.07 19.53 -49.11
N PRO A 537 -14.47 20.80 -49.31
CA PRO A 537 -15.43 21.50 -48.45
C PRO A 537 -16.78 20.78 -48.29
N ALA A 538 -17.28 20.15 -49.35
CA ALA A 538 -18.56 19.42 -49.29
C ALA A 538 -18.48 18.20 -48.36
N LEU A 539 -17.34 17.51 -48.34
CA LEU A 539 -17.12 16.40 -47.40
C LEU A 539 -17.00 16.93 -45.97
N GLN A 540 -16.29 18.04 -45.76
CA GLN A 540 -16.18 18.69 -44.44
C GLN A 540 -17.55 19.09 -43.88
N GLU A 541 -18.44 19.64 -44.72
CA GLU A 541 -19.81 19.99 -44.34
C GLU A 541 -20.64 18.76 -43.93
N ALA A 542 -20.49 17.63 -44.65
CA ALA A 542 -21.13 16.37 -44.27
C ALA A 542 -20.69 15.89 -42.88
N HIS A 543 -19.38 15.92 -42.61
CA HIS A 543 -18.83 15.62 -41.27
C HIS A 543 -19.35 16.57 -40.20
N GLY A 544 -19.42 17.88 -40.47
CA GLY A 544 -19.96 18.87 -39.55
C GLY A 544 -21.45 18.67 -39.25
N THR A 545 -22.23 18.28 -40.26
CA THR A 545 -23.66 17.99 -40.08
C THR A 545 -23.87 16.78 -39.17
N VAL A 546 -23.07 15.73 -39.34
CA VAL A 546 -23.08 14.56 -38.43
C VAL A 546 -22.63 14.95 -37.02
N GLY A 547 -21.58 15.76 -36.88
CA GLY A 547 -21.14 16.27 -35.58
C GLY A 547 -22.28 17.00 -34.84
N TRP A 548 -22.99 17.89 -35.53
CA TRP A 548 -24.13 18.61 -34.98
C TRP A 548 -25.28 17.68 -34.57
N TYR A 549 -25.60 16.68 -35.40
CA TYR A 549 -26.63 15.67 -35.11
C TYR A 549 -26.28 14.84 -33.87
N LEU A 550 -25.04 14.36 -33.77
CA LEU A 550 -24.56 13.59 -32.63
C LEU A 550 -24.65 14.43 -31.34
N ALA A 551 -24.23 15.69 -31.43
CA ALA A 551 -24.26 16.62 -30.31
C ALA A 551 -25.68 16.86 -29.79
N THR A 552 -26.63 17.16 -30.68
CA THR A 552 -28.00 17.49 -30.29
C THR A 552 -28.81 16.27 -29.85
N THR A 553 -28.53 15.09 -30.40
CA THR A 553 -29.36 13.88 -30.19
C THR A 553 -28.84 12.99 -29.06
N PHE A 554 -27.52 12.86 -28.91
CA PHE A 554 -26.91 11.88 -28.02
C PHE A 554 -26.18 12.49 -26.83
N LEU A 555 -25.55 13.67 -26.95
CA LEU A 555 -24.86 14.27 -25.80
C LEU A 555 -25.80 14.53 -24.61
N PRO A 556 -27.03 15.07 -24.76
CA PRO A 556 -27.94 15.24 -23.62
C PRO A 556 -28.23 13.93 -22.87
N LYS A 557 -28.24 12.79 -23.58
CA LYS A 557 -28.45 11.45 -22.97
C LYS A 557 -27.21 10.97 -22.20
N LEU A 558 -26.02 11.46 -22.57
CA LEU A 558 -24.75 11.12 -21.93
C LEU A 558 -24.45 12.05 -20.74
N VAL A 559 -24.41 13.37 -20.94
CA VAL A 559 -23.93 14.32 -19.91
C VAL A 559 -24.96 14.70 -18.85
N GLY A 560 -26.06 13.93 -18.74
CA GLY A 560 -27.05 14.12 -17.67
C GLY A 560 -28.12 15.16 -17.95
N GLY A 561 -28.44 15.39 -19.23
CA GLY A 561 -29.61 16.16 -19.67
C GLY A 561 -29.32 17.60 -20.06
N LEU A 562 -30.39 18.40 -20.04
CA LEU A 562 -30.38 19.82 -20.33
C LEU A 562 -30.45 20.62 -19.02
N GLU A 563 -30.05 21.88 -19.07
CA GLU A 563 -30.32 22.87 -18.02
C GLU A 563 -31.20 24.00 -18.57
N GLU A 564 -32.06 24.52 -17.71
CA GLU A 564 -32.94 25.65 -18.02
C GLU A 564 -32.15 26.96 -17.97
N VAL A 565 -32.42 27.83 -18.94
CA VAL A 565 -31.80 29.16 -19.03
C VAL A 565 -32.86 30.20 -19.36
N MET A 566 -32.77 31.36 -18.74
CA MET A 566 -33.63 32.49 -19.12
C MET A 566 -33.15 33.08 -20.44
N ILE A 567 -34.06 33.18 -21.41
CA ILE A 567 -33.79 33.75 -22.73
C ILE A 567 -34.79 34.86 -23.05
N PRO A 568 -34.40 35.88 -23.83
CA PRO A 568 -35.35 36.80 -24.43
C PRO A 568 -36.19 36.04 -25.47
N HIS A 569 -37.50 36.05 -25.29
CA HIS A 569 -38.44 35.52 -26.27
C HIS A 569 -38.56 36.49 -27.45
N VAL A 570 -38.84 35.95 -28.63
CA VAL A 570 -38.99 36.75 -29.87
C VAL A 570 -40.14 37.77 -29.81
N GLN A 571 -41.06 37.63 -28.87
CA GLN A 571 -42.16 38.58 -28.63
C GLN A 571 -41.83 39.63 -27.54
N GLY A 572 -40.57 39.75 -27.13
CA GLY A 572 -40.08 40.85 -26.27
C GLY A 572 -40.19 40.62 -24.75
N HIS A 573 -40.78 39.51 -24.30
CA HIS A 573 -40.73 39.09 -22.89
C HIS A 573 -39.61 38.07 -22.66
N HIS A 574 -39.32 37.70 -21.42
CA HIS A 574 -38.40 36.59 -21.13
C HIS A 574 -39.16 35.25 -21.08
N THR A 575 -38.48 34.16 -21.40
CA THR A 575 -39.01 32.80 -21.27
C THR A 575 -37.90 31.81 -20.93
N THR A 576 -38.28 30.56 -20.64
CA THR A 576 -37.34 29.47 -20.35
C THR A 576 -36.88 28.81 -21.65
N GLY A 577 -35.58 28.88 -21.91
CA GLY A 577 -34.87 28.10 -22.92
C GLY A 577 -34.13 26.93 -22.29
N HIS A 578 -33.52 26.11 -23.14
CA HIS A 578 -32.73 24.96 -22.71
C HIS A 578 -31.38 24.95 -23.41
N ARG A 579 -30.37 24.48 -22.70
CA ARG A 579 -29.04 24.21 -23.28
C ARG A 579 -28.43 22.96 -22.67
N LEU A 580 -27.30 22.50 -23.20
CA LEU A 580 -26.63 21.33 -22.63
C LEU A 580 -26.18 21.64 -21.20
N ARG A 581 -26.40 20.71 -20.25
CA ARG A 581 -25.93 20.90 -18.88
C ARG A 581 -24.41 21.08 -18.87
N HIS A 582 -23.93 22.12 -18.17
CA HIS A 582 -22.52 22.50 -18.10
C HIS A 582 -21.85 22.87 -19.44
N GLU A 583 -22.61 23.30 -20.46
CA GLU A 583 -22.06 23.64 -21.78
C GLU A 583 -20.84 24.57 -21.74
N LYS A 584 -20.87 25.62 -20.90
CA LYS A 584 -19.76 26.57 -20.72
C LYS A 584 -18.46 25.95 -20.20
N LYS A 585 -18.54 24.79 -19.56
CA LYS A 585 -17.40 24.03 -19.01
C LYS A 585 -17.00 22.87 -19.92
N THR A 586 -17.66 22.70 -21.07
CA THR A 586 -17.39 21.63 -22.02
C THR A 586 -16.27 22.05 -22.96
N VAL A 587 -15.32 21.12 -23.18
CA VAL A 587 -14.26 21.26 -24.18
C VAL A 587 -14.47 20.23 -25.28
N ILE A 588 -14.38 20.67 -26.53
CA ILE A 588 -14.56 19.84 -27.72
C ILE A 588 -13.19 19.62 -28.34
N VAL A 589 -12.69 18.39 -28.34
CA VAL A 589 -11.35 18.09 -28.86
C VAL A 589 -11.45 17.21 -30.11
N ALA A 590 -10.89 17.69 -31.23
CA ALA A 590 -10.70 16.87 -32.42
C ALA A 590 -9.48 15.96 -32.22
N LEU A 591 -9.70 14.66 -32.03
CA LEU A 591 -8.62 13.68 -31.75
C LEU A 591 -7.69 13.43 -32.95
N MET A 592 -8.13 13.75 -34.17
CA MET A 592 -7.35 13.61 -35.39
C MET A 592 -7.73 14.70 -36.39
N ARG A 593 -6.81 15.05 -37.31
CA ARG A 593 -7.03 16.09 -38.32
C ARG A 593 -8.31 15.88 -39.12
N GLY A 594 -8.59 14.65 -39.55
CA GLY A 594 -9.81 14.31 -40.29
C GLY A 594 -11.11 14.45 -39.48
N GLY A 595 -11.02 14.58 -38.16
CA GLY A 595 -12.16 14.77 -37.25
C GLY A 595 -12.52 16.23 -37.01
N GLU A 596 -11.67 17.19 -37.41
CA GLU A 596 -11.90 18.63 -37.18
C GLU A 596 -13.26 19.12 -37.71
N PRO A 597 -13.70 18.79 -38.94
CA PRO A 597 -15.01 19.26 -39.42
C PRO A 597 -16.17 18.74 -38.57
N MET A 598 -16.05 17.52 -38.02
CA MET A 598 -17.07 16.96 -37.13
C MET A 598 -17.06 17.67 -35.77
N ALA A 599 -15.89 17.97 -35.21
CA ALA A 599 -15.76 18.75 -33.98
C ALA A 599 -16.37 20.16 -34.14
N LEU A 600 -16.15 20.83 -35.28
CA LEU A 600 -16.80 22.10 -35.62
C LEU A 600 -18.33 21.96 -35.66
N GLY A 601 -18.83 20.81 -36.15
CA GLY A 601 -20.25 20.46 -36.08
C GLY A 601 -20.79 20.39 -34.65
N VAL A 602 -20.05 19.74 -33.75
CA VAL A 602 -20.39 19.66 -32.32
C VAL A 602 -20.36 21.06 -31.69
N TYR A 603 -19.35 21.88 -32.02
CA TYR A 603 -19.22 23.25 -31.53
C TYR A 603 -20.38 24.14 -31.99
N LYS A 604 -20.84 23.96 -33.24
CA LYS A 604 -22.03 24.65 -33.76
C LYS A 604 -23.30 24.30 -32.97
N ALA A 605 -23.40 23.10 -32.42
CA ALA A 605 -24.51 22.70 -31.56
C ALA A 605 -24.37 23.22 -30.12
N LEU A 606 -23.14 23.48 -29.67
CA LEU A 606 -22.78 23.87 -28.31
C LEU A 606 -21.98 25.19 -28.35
N PRO A 607 -22.59 26.31 -28.75
CA PRO A 607 -21.88 27.56 -29.01
C PRO A 607 -21.17 28.15 -27.80
N LEU A 608 -21.50 27.72 -26.57
CA LEU A 608 -20.84 28.18 -25.35
C LEU A 608 -19.69 27.28 -24.90
N ALA A 609 -19.47 26.13 -25.55
CA ALA A 609 -18.34 25.27 -25.27
C ALA A 609 -17.02 25.90 -25.74
N MET A 610 -15.88 25.36 -25.30
CA MET A 610 -14.57 25.69 -25.86
C MET A 610 -14.22 24.67 -26.94
N LEU A 611 -13.77 25.12 -28.12
CA LEU A 611 -13.24 24.27 -29.19
C LEU A 611 -11.71 24.17 -29.10
#